data_AF-A0A8H9DEI9-F1
#
_entry.id   AF-A0A8H9DEI9-F1
#
_cell.length_a   1.000
_cell.length_b   1.000
_cell.length_c   1.000
_cell.angle_alpha   90.00
_cell.angle_beta   90.00
_cell.angle_gamma   90.00
#
_symmetry.space_group_name_H-M   'P 1'
#
loop_
_entity.id
_entity.type
_entity.pdbx_description
1 polymer ?
#
loop_
_entity_poly.entity_id
_entity_poly.type
_entity_poly.pdbx_seq_one_letter_code
_entity_poly.pdbx_strand_id
1 'polypeptide(L)'
;MYWIINDNIEFWPEHRKLISVHNADLNVVLTTPASRCLSLLLEAFPDVVAQQDFFTRVWEEEGMRVPTNTLYQNISIIRRGFRAVGDTTHSLIATVPREDS
;
A
#
# COMPACT_ATOMS: atom_id res chain seq x y z
N MET A 1 8.61 12.27 6.04
CA MET A 1 9.29 10.99 6.30
C MET A 1 9.03 10.07 5.12
N TYR A 2 9.97 9.20 4.78
CA TYR A 2 9.80 8.19 3.72
C TYR A 2 10.22 6.82 4.27
N TRP A 3 9.75 5.75 3.62
CA TRP A 3 10.10 4.37 3.95
C TRP A 3 10.97 3.79 2.83
N ILE A 4 11.91 2.93 3.20
CA ILE A 4 12.61 2.04 2.26
C ILE A 4 11.99 0.66 2.39
N ILE A 5 11.45 0.15 1.29
CA ILE A 5 10.79 -1.15 1.21
C ILE A 5 11.72 -2.08 0.43
N ASN A 6 12.13 -3.17 1.10
CA ASN A 6 12.95 -4.23 0.50
C ASN A 6 14.24 -3.71 -0.16
N ASP A 7 14.85 -2.65 0.39
CA ASP A 7 16.08 -1.97 -0.09
C ASP A 7 16.08 -1.50 -1.55
N ASN A 8 14.90 -1.50 -2.20
CA ASN A 8 14.78 -1.26 -3.64
C ASN A 8 13.76 -0.17 -3.96
N ILE A 9 12.85 0.13 -3.05
CA ILE A 9 11.71 1.02 -3.29
C ILE A 9 11.63 2.07 -2.19
N GLU A 10 11.63 3.34 -2.57
CA GLU A 10 11.30 4.44 -1.69
C GLU A 10 9.81 4.74 -1.74
N PHE A 11 9.17 4.84 -0.58
CA PHE A 11 7.79 5.28 -0.47
C PHE A 11 7.69 6.62 0.27
N TRP A 12 7.12 7.60 -0.42
CA TRP A 12 6.92 8.96 0.04
C TRP A 12 5.41 9.26 0.17
N PRO A 13 4.75 9.01 1.31
CA PRO A 13 3.30 9.18 1.42
C PRO A 13 2.81 10.62 1.28
N GLU A 14 3.60 11.60 1.73
CA GLU A 14 3.30 13.03 1.51
C GLU A 14 3.11 13.36 0.02
N HIS A 15 3.89 12.69 -0.83
CA HIS A 15 3.84 12.82 -2.28
C HIS A 15 3.04 11.71 -2.96
N ARG A 16 2.52 10.74 -2.17
CA ARG A 16 1.89 9.50 -2.62
C ARG A 16 2.73 8.76 -3.66
N LYS A 17 4.06 8.83 -3.54
CA LYS A 17 4.98 8.43 -4.62
C LYS A 17 5.78 7.20 -4.22
N LEU A 18 5.91 6.27 -5.15
CA LEU A 18 6.87 5.19 -5.11
C LEU A 18 7.99 5.49 -6.11
N ILE A 19 9.24 5.28 -5.72
CA ILE A 19 10.42 5.57 -6.54
C ILE A 19 11.38 4.39 -6.40
N SER A 20 12.03 4.00 -7.49
CA SER A 20 13.12 3.02 -7.41
C SER A 20 14.34 3.66 -6.76
N VAL A 21 14.94 2.97 -5.80
CA VAL A 21 16.24 3.37 -5.22
C VAL A 21 17.34 3.32 -6.29
N HIS A 22 17.23 2.41 -7.26
CA HIS A 22 18.25 2.21 -8.30
C HIS A 22 18.05 3.08 -9.54
N ASN A 23 16.84 3.62 -9.74
CA ASN A 23 16.52 4.45 -10.90
C ASN A 23 15.36 5.42 -10.59
N ALA A 24 15.69 6.68 -10.31
CA ALA A 24 14.69 7.71 -9.99
C ALA A 24 13.67 7.98 -11.11
N ASP A 25 13.99 7.66 -12.37
CA ASP A 25 13.05 7.78 -13.50
C ASP A 25 11.93 6.74 -13.40
N LEU A 26 12.18 5.60 -12.74
CA LEU A 26 11.16 4.62 -12.40
C LEU A 26 10.41 5.06 -11.15
N ASN A 27 9.33 5.80 -11.37
CA ASN A 27 8.46 6.24 -10.31
C ASN A 27 6.98 6.19 -10.69
N VAL A 28 6.12 6.09 -9.68
CA VAL A 28 4.67 6.07 -9.86
C VAL A 28 3.99 6.84 -8.72
N VAL A 29 2.92 7.54 -9.06
CA VAL A 29 2.06 8.22 -8.09
C VAL A 29 0.85 7.34 -7.79
N LEU A 30 0.67 6.99 -6.53
CA LEU A 30 -0.49 6.28 -6.01
C LEU A 30 -1.69 7.23 -5.85
N THR A 31 -2.89 6.66 -5.88
CA THR A 31 -4.09 7.37 -5.45
C THR A 31 -4.01 7.67 -3.95
N THR A 32 -4.71 8.70 -3.48
CA THR A 32 -4.79 9.03 -2.04
C THR A 32 -5.14 7.82 -1.16
N PRO A 33 -6.24 7.07 -1.44
CA PRO A 33 -6.56 5.89 -0.63
C PRO A 33 -5.50 4.78 -0.71
N ALA A 34 -4.89 4.54 -1.87
CA ALA A 34 -3.82 3.54 -2.01
C ALA A 34 -2.59 3.92 -1.19
N SER A 35 -2.20 5.20 -1.20
CA SER A 35 -1.10 5.69 -0.38
C SER A 35 -1.38 5.51 1.11
N ARG A 36 -2.58 5.85 1.58
CA ARG A 36 -2.97 5.65 2.99
C ARG A 36 -3.01 4.18 3.39
N CYS A 37 -3.55 3.31 2.52
CA CYS A 37 -3.50 1.87 2.75
C CYS A 37 -2.06 1.37 2.90
N LEU A 38 -1.13 1.85 2.05
CA LEU A 38 0.26 1.47 2.15
C LEU A 38 0.92 1.99 3.44
N SER A 39 0.65 3.22 3.85
CA SER A 39 1.12 3.77 5.13
C SER A 39 0.68 2.89 6.31
N LEU A 40 -0.59 2.50 6.37
CA LEU A 40 -1.11 1.63 7.43
C LEU A 40 -0.42 0.26 7.46
N LEU A 41 -0.14 -0.33 6.30
CA LEU A 41 0.60 -1.59 6.21
C LEU A 41 2.02 -1.46 6.75
N LEU A 42 2.71 -0.35 6.45
CA LEU A 42 4.09 -0.12 6.88
C LEU A 42 4.19 0.26 8.35
N GLU A 43 3.21 0.99 8.87
CA GLU A 43 3.13 1.36 10.29
C GLU A 43 2.85 0.14 11.18
N ALA A 44 2.07 -0.82 10.68
CA ALA A 44 1.76 -2.05 11.40
C ALA A 44 2.81 -3.14 11.22
N PHE A 45 3.74 -3.03 10.27
CA PHE A 45 4.72 -4.08 9.99
C PHE A 45 5.57 -4.41 11.24
N PRO A 46 5.72 -5.70 11.61
CA PRO A 46 5.42 -6.91 10.85
C PRO A 46 4.02 -7.53 11.04
N ASP A 47 3.12 -6.87 11.76
CA ASP A 47 1.78 -7.36 12.07
C ASP A 47 0.80 -7.24 10.88
N VAL A 48 -0.28 -8.03 10.95
CA VAL A 48 -1.36 -8.01 9.94
C VAL A 48 -2.37 -6.91 10.28
N VAL A 49 -2.65 -6.04 9.31
CA VAL A 49 -3.71 -5.03 9.43
C VAL A 49 -5.08 -5.67 9.16
N ALA A 50 -6.03 -5.51 10.07
CA ALA A 50 -7.38 -6.01 9.87
C ALA A 50 -8.09 -5.24 8.76
N GLN A 51 -8.95 -5.93 8.00
CA GLN A 51 -9.73 -5.31 6.93
C GLN A 51 -10.58 -4.11 7.43
N GLN A 52 -11.12 -4.19 8.65
CA GLN A 52 -11.90 -3.10 9.23
C GLN A 52 -11.06 -1.84 9.49
N ASP A 53 -9.79 -1.99 9.89
CA ASP A 53 -8.91 -0.86 10.17
C ASP A 53 -8.64 -0.03 8.91
N PHE A 54 -8.57 -0.68 7.75
CA PHE A 54 -8.49 0.03 6.47
C PHE A 54 -9.73 0.89 6.23
N PHE A 55 -10.93 0.33 6.41
CA PHE A 55 -12.17 1.10 6.20
C PHE A 55 -12.23 2.29 7.13
N THR A 56 -11.95 2.06 8.42
CA THR A 56 -12.04 3.10 9.43
C THR A 56 -11.04 4.22 9.18
N ARG A 57 -9.74 3.90 9.06
CA ARG A 57 -8.67 4.93 8.96
C ARG A 57 -8.52 5.58 7.59
N VAL A 58 -8.92 4.91 6.50
CA VAL A 58 -8.74 5.46 5.14
C VAL A 58 -9.98 6.18 4.64
N TRP A 59 -11.18 5.74 5.03
CA TRP A 59 -12.44 6.23 4.50
C TRP A 59 -13.42 6.76 5.56
N GLU A 60 -13.72 6.02 6.63
CA GLU A 60 -14.78 6.41 7.58
C GLU A 60 -14.40 7.66 8.39
N GLU A 61 -13.13 7.82 8.77
CA GLU A 61 -12.62 9.04 9.40
C GLU A 61 -12.77 10.29 8.50
N GLU A 62 -12.84 10.11 7.19
CA GLU A 62 -13.11 11.17 6.20
C GLU A 62 -14.61 11.26 5.85
N GLY A 63 -15.47 10.55 6.57
CA GLY A 63 -16.92 10.51 6.34
C GLY A 63 -17.35 9.71 5.10
N MET A 64 -16.47 8.89 4.54
CA MET A 64 -16.75 8.07 3.36
C MET A 64 -17.06 6.62 3.74
N ARG A 65 -18.04 6.02 3.05
CA ARG A 65 -18.28 4.56 3.10
C ARG A 65 -18.07 3.98 1.73
N VAL A 66 -17.20 2.97 1.65
CA VAL A 66 -16.86 2.31 0.38
C VAL A 66 -17.10 0.80 0.46
N PRO A 67 -17.48 0.16 -0.65
CA PRO A 67 -17.58 -1.29 -0.72
C PRO A 67 -16.20 -1.97 -0.62
N THR A 68 -16.19 -3.25 -0.23
CA THR A 68 -14.95 -4.01 0.00
C THR A 68 -14.07 -4.13 -1.23
N ASN A 69 -14.66 -4.15 -2.42
CA ASN A 69 -13.91 -4.17 -3.68
C ASN A 69 -13.00 -2.93 -3.84
N THR A 70 -13.35 -1.78 -3.25
CA THR A 70 -12.53 -0.57 -3.28
C THR A 70 -11.21 -0.79 -2.55
N LEU A 71 -11.23 -1.46 -1.41
CA LEU A 71 -10.00 -1.83 -0.70
C LEU A 71 -9.11 -2.72 -1.59
N TYR A 72 -9.68 -3.79 -2.16
CA TYR A 72 -8.93 -4.71 -3.03
C TYR A 72 -8.37 -4.04 -4.29
N GLN A 73 -9.09 -3.06 -4.86
CA GLN A 73 -8.61 -2.25 -5.97
C GLN A 73 -7.40 -1.40 -5.56
N ASN A 74 -7.42 -0.79 -4.37
CA ASN A 74 -6.29 -0.01 -3.85
C ASN A 74 -5.07 -0.90 -3.57
N ILE A 75 -5.25 -2.08 -2.96
CA ILE A 75 -4.17 -3.06 -2.81
C ILE A 75 -3.58 -3.47 -4.17
N SER A 76 -4.43 -3.63 -5.19
CA SER A 76 -3.98 -3.95 -6.55
C SER A 76 -3.18 -2.80 -7.21
N ILE A 77 -3.56 -1.55 -6.95
CA ILE A 77 -2.81 -0.36 -7.39
C ILE A 77 -1.41 -0.36 -6.76
N ILE A 78 -1.33 -0.59 -5.44
CA ILE A 78 -0.03 -0.64 -4.73
C ILE A 78 0.85 -1.74 -5.30
N ARG A 79 0.32 -2.96 -5.47
CA ARG A 79 1.06 -4.10 -6.05
C ARG A 79 1.58 -3.80 -7.45
N ARG A 80 0.79 -3.13 -8.30
CA ARG A 80 1.26 -2.67 -9.62
C ARG A 80 2.35 -1.62 -9.50
N GLY A 81 2.21 -0.68 -8.57
CA GLY A 81 3.21 0.36 -8.34
C GLY A 81 4.55 -0.21 -7.91
N PHE A 82 4.56 -1.19 -7.00
CA PHE A 82 5.78 -1.89 -6.60
C PHE A 82 6.48 -2.59 -7.77
N ARG A 83 5.71 -3.28 -8.63
CA ARG A 83 6.28 -3.91 -9.84
C ARG A 83 6.88 -2.89 -10.80
N ALA A 84 6.28 -1.71 -10.93
CA ALA A 84 6.75 -0.67 -11.84
C ALA A 84 8.08 -0.02 -11.41
N VAL A 85 8.37 0.04 -10.10
CA VAL A 85 9.55 0.75 -9.59
C VAL A 85 10.62 -0.15 -8.98
N GLY A 86 10.29 -1.36 -8.55
CA GLY A 86 11.24 -2.26 -7.88
C GLY A 86 11.43 -3.61 -8.55
N ASP A 87 10.85 -3.82 -9.74
CA ASP A 87 10.82 -5.07 -10.51
C ASP A 87 10.86 -6.35 -9.66
N THR A 88 9.80 -6.56 -8.88
CA THR A 88 9.66 -7.73 -8.01
C THR A 88 8.70 -8.73 -8.64
N THR A 89 9.24 -9.89 -9.00
CA THR A 89 8.49 -11.10 -9.40
C THR A 89 7.68 -11.71 -8.24
N HIS A 90 7.97 -11.30 -6.99
CA HIS A 90 7.28 -11.74 -5.78
C HIS A 90 6.29 -10.68 -5.26
N SER A 91 5.16 -11.14 -4.69
CA SER A 91 4.16 -10.23 -4.12
C SER A 91 4.63 -9.67 -2.76
N LEU A 92 4.95 -8.38 -2.71
CA LEU A 92 5.34 -7.68 -1.48
C LEU A 92 4.17 -7.45 -0.49
N ILE A 93 2.92 -7.65 -0.93
CA ILE A 93 1.75 -7.58 -0.05
C ILE A 93 1.10 -8.96 0.00
N ALA A 94 1.11 -9.59 1.17
CA ALA A 94 0.40 -10.82 1.43
C ALA A 94 -1.05 -10.52 1.86
N THR A 95 -2.00 -11.31 1.37
CA THR A 95 -3.37 -11.34 1.88
C THR A 95 -3.54 -12.62 2.67
N VAL A 96 -3.77 -12.48 3.97
CA VAL A 96 -4.02 -13.61 4.86
C VAL A 96 -5.52 -13.90 4.83
N PRO A 97 -5.97 -15.08 4.34
CA PRO A 97 -7.38 -15.46 4.48
C PRO A 97 -7.73 -15.55 5.96
N ARG A 98 -8.97 -15.23 6.33
CA ARG A 98 -9.44 -15.53 7.68
C ARG A 98 -9.40 -17.05 7.83
N GLU A 99 -8.55 -17.57 8.71
CA GLU A 99 -8.68 -18.96 9.13
C GLU A 99 -10.00 -19.08 9.90
N ASP A 100 -10.96 -19.80 9.34
CA ASP A 100 -12.09 -20.32 10.10
C ASP A 100 -11.50 -21.36 11.07
N SER A 101 -11.13 -20.91 12.27
CA SER A 101 -10.79 -21.78 13.40
C SER A 101 -12.04 -22.25 14.12
#